data_AF-A0A067SA86-F1
#
_entry.id   AF-A0A067SA86-F1
#
_cell.length_a   1.000
_cell.length_b   1.000
_cell.length_c   1.000
_cell.angle_alpha   90.00
_cell.angle_beta   90.00
_cell.angle_gamma   90.00
#
_symmetry.space_group_name_H-M   'P 1'
#
loop_
_entity.id
_entity.type
_entity.pdbx_description
1 polymer ?
#
loop_
_entity_poly.entity_id
_entity_poly.type
_entity_poly.pdbx_seq_one_letter_code
_entity_poly.pdbx_strand_id
1 'polypeptide(L)'
;MYPAPRNRRLSRIIGFLDNAFTRPNVDKAPISPVPHLLKSNTAPTEQERQKIEECLCVTRGQAVNLQELLQGNRSFDDSEQSQIVRDLHFTETFIFTHQSLLSLLRILPDELLVLIFLFCLPDLDSQPWGPRPWSTIPSFRLSQVCSKWRSIALDTPNLWNILGDVRVNSKTAKRGRHSHLAFLKELLQRSRSTDLWIYVSTTGRDYAEGKHPVLDLLVKYEARWAAFGISSSISTVKAICEPASATRRPYLSLTRLRKLYLNGRMGTTIPKIVGFAHAPMLTEVSVSGMCPQGFLLPYKTLRVYKEGTLGQPYDRRSKLPEVLANASGLEELELWELAMPTRATETTPLVLPNLKRLLMNPDTHFSFQANAATLLDTLVLPALKELNAPCLCICKSYFFGILPSLRAS
;
A
#
# COMPACT_ATOMS: atom_id res chain seq x y z
N MET A 1 -4.13 4.39 -22.06
CA MET A 1 -3.76 4.77 -20.67
C MET A 1 -4.12 6.24 -20.48
N TYR A 2 -5.33 6.52 -19.98
CA TYR A 2 -5.78 7.87 -19.67
C TYR A 2 -5.20 8.30 -18.32
N PRO A 3 -4.61 9.51 -18.19
CA PRO A 3 -4.14 9.99 -16.90
C PRO A 3 -5.33 10.44 -16.05
N ALA A 4 -5.41 9.90 -14.83
CA ALA A 4 -6.40 10.32 -13.83
C ALA A 4 -6.30 11.84 -13.57
N PRO A 5 -7.43 12.54 -13.37
CA PRO A 5 -7.43 13.98 -13.16
C PRO A 5 -6.75 14.30 -11.83
N ARG A 6 -5.57 14.94 -11.91
CA ARG A 6 -4.94 15.60 -10.77
C ARG A 6 -5.96 16.55 -10.17
N ASN A 7 -6.24 16.38 -8.89
CA ASN A 7 -7.12 17.23 -8.10
C ASN A 7 -6.48 18.65 -7.97
N ARG A 8 -6.57 19.44 -9.06
CA ARG A 8 -5.93 20.76 -9.24
C ARG A 8 -6.62 21.88 -8.45
N ARG A 9 -7.68 21.58 -7.69
CA ARG A 9 -8.45 22.59 -6.94
C ARG A 9 -7.76 23.07 -5.66
N LEU A 10 -6.99 22.23 -4.96
CA LEU A 10 -6.34 22.64 -3.70
C LEU A 10 -5.01 23.38 -3.92
N SER A 11 -4.25 23.02 -4.95
CA SER A 11 -2.96 23.66 -5.26
C SER A 11 -3.10 25.07 -5.83
N ARG A 12 -4.27 25.42 -6.39
CA ARG A 12 -4.56 26.80 -6.84
C ARG A 12 -4.86 27.74 -5.67
N ILE A 13 -5.34 27.24 -4.53
CA ILE A 13 -5.68 28.11 -3.39
C ILE A 13 -4.41 28.57 -2.65
N ILE A 14 -3.38 27.73 -2.58
CA ILE A 14 -2.13 28.08 -1.89
C ILE A 14 -1.23 28.98 -2.75
N GLY A 15 -1.19 28.77 -4.07
CA GLY A 15 -0.34 29.54 -4.99
C GLY A 15 -0.81 30.97 -5.28
N PHE A 16 -2.06 31.32 -4.95
CA PHE A 16 -2.59 32.67 -5.13
C PHE A 16 -2.35 33.60 -3.92
N LEU A 17 -1.92 33.06 -2.77
CA LEU A 17 -1.74 33.83 -1.53
C LEU A 17 -0.43 34.63 -1.48
N ASP A 18 0.56 34.33 -2.33
CA ASP A 18 1.89 34.96 -2.24
C ASP A 18 2.07 36.22 -3.10
N ASN A 19 1.17 36.52 -4.06
CA ASN A 19 1.43 37.55 -5.08
C ASN A 19 0.51 38.79 -5.06
N ALA A 20 -0.22 39.06 -3.97
CA ALA A 20 -1.07 40.25 -3.89
C ALA A 20 -1.03 40.92 -2.51
N PHE A 21 0.16 41.34 -2.06
CA PHE A 21 0.31 42.20 -0.88
C PHE A 21 0.43 43.67 -1.29
N THR A 22 -0.69 44.28 -1.65
CA THR A 22 -0.92 45.70 -1.36
C THR A 22 -2.12 45.79 -0.42
N ARG A 23 -1.89 46.38 0.77
CA ARG A 23 -2.90 46.47 1.83
C ARG A 23 -4.12 47.27 1.33
N PRO A 24 -5.35 46.81 1.54
CA PRO A 24 -6.53 47.62 1.28
C PRO A 24 -6.59 48.80 2.26
N ASN A 25 -7.39 49.80 1.90
CA ASN A 25 -7.66 50.97 2.75
C ASN A 25 -8.17 50.50 4.13
N VAL A 26 -7.37 50.72 5.16
CA VAL A 26 -7.48 50.08 6.50
C VAL A 26 -8.83 50.38 7.18
N ASP A 27 -9.53 51.43 6.73
CA ASP A 27 -10.76 51.91 7.35
C ASP A 27 -12.05 51.18 6.90
N LYS A 28 -11.98 50.24 5.94
CA LYS A 28 -13.17 49.51 5.42
C LYS A 28 -13.09 47.98 5.45
N ALA A 29 -11.97 47.40 5.89
CA ALA A 29 -11.81 45.94 5.91
C ALA A 29 -12.60 45.29 7.05
N PRO A 30 -13.42 44.26 6.81
CA PRO A 30 -14.09 43.52 7.88
C PRO A 30 -13.06 42.94 8.87
N ILE A 31 -13.24 43.24 10.15
CA ILE A 31 -12.39 42.74 11.24
C ILE A 31 -12.95 41.40 11.69
N SER A 32 -12.07 40.41 11.87
CA SER A 32 -12.48 39.10 12.39
C SER A 32 -13.08 39.24 13.80
N PRO A 33 -14.28 38.68 14.07
CA PRO A 33 -14.85 38.66 15.42
C PRO A 33 -14.14 37.66 16.34
N VAL A 34 -13.32 36.76 15.78
CA VAL A 34 -12.67 35.63 16.47
C VAL A 34 -11.22 35.44 16.00
N PRO A 35 -10.34 36.45 16.12
CA PRO A 35 -9.01 36.42 15.51
C PRO A 35 -8.11 35.30 16.05
N HIS A 36 -8.38 34.80 17.26
CA HIS A 36 -7.64 33.69 17.85
C HIS A 36 -7.96 32.33 17.18
N LEU A 37 -9.19 32.13 16.66
CA LEU A 37 -9.60 30.89 15.97
C LEU A 37 -8.97 30.75 14.57
N LEU A 38 -8.52 31.86 13.98
CA LEU A 38 -7.79 31.86 12.71
C LEU A 38 -6.39 31.23 12.84
N LYS A 39 -5.82 31.24 14.05
CA LYS A 39 -4.49 30.70 14.35
C LYS A 39 -4.54 29.31 14.99
N SER A 40 -5.74 28.75 15.10
CA SER A 40 -6.03 27.56 15.90
C SER A 40 -6.93 26.58 15.16
N ASN A 41 -6.86 25.30 15.54
CA ASN A 41 -7.80 24.25 15.12
C ASN A 41 -8.90 23.99 16.17
N THR A 42 -9.03 24.85 17.18
CA THR A 42 -10.09 24.77 18.20
C THR A 42 -11.45 24.99 17.57
N ALA A 43 -12.44 24.24 18.06
CA ALA A 43 -13.84 24.46 17.73
C ALA A 43 -14.29 25.82 18.30
N PRO A 44 -15.10 26.60 17.56
CA PRO A 44 -15.77 27.75 18.13
C PRO A 44 -16.77 27.30 19.21
N THR A 45 -16.86 28.07 20.29
CA THR A 45 -18.00 27.98 21.21
C THR A 45 -19.31 28.39 20.52
N GLU A 46 -20.45 28.10 21.12
CA GLU A 46 -21.75 28.48 20.52
C GLU A 46 -21.88 30.00 20.34
N GLN A 47 -21.39 30.79 21.32
CA GLN A 47 -21.38 32.24 21.22
C GLN A 47 -20.45 32.75 20.10
N GLU A 48 -19.28 32.13 19.92
CA GLU A 48 -18.36 32.47 18.83
C GLU A 48 -18.91 32.06 17.48
N ARG A 49 -19.57 30.90 17.39
CA ARG A 49 -20.30 30.46 16.20
C ARG A 49 -21.33 31.50 15.80
N GLN A 50 -22.17 31.96 16.73
CA GLN A 50 -23.17 32.99 16.46
C GLN A 50 -22.50 34.27 15.92
N LYS A 51 -21.42 34.75 16.57
CA LYS A 51 -20.67 35.93 16.09
C LYS A 51 -20.08 35.74 14.69
N ILE A 52 -19.58 34.54 14.37
CA ILE A 52 -19.06 34.23 13.03
C ILE A 52 -20.19 34.26 12.00
N GLU A 53 -21.35 33.66 12.31
CA GLU A 53 -22.49 33.59 11.41
C GLU A 53 -23.08 34.99 11.12
N GLU A 54 -23.24 35.82 12.15
CA GLU A 54 -23.67 37.22 12.02
C GLU A 54 -22.68 38.03 11.16
N CYS A 55 -21.38 37.89 11.41
CA CYS A 55 -20.34 38.55 10.62
C CYS A 55 -20.36 38.09 9.15
N LEU A 56 -20.47 36.77 8.92
CA LEU A 56 -20.58 36.20 7.57
C LEU A 56 -21.81 36.70 6.82
N CYS A 57 -22.94 36.91 7.51
CA CYS A 57 -24.15 37.47 6.90
C CYS A 57 -23.89 38.88 6.35
N VAL A 58 -23.31 39.77 7.17
CA VAL A 58 -22.97 41.14 6.77
C VAL A 58 -21.95 41.15 5.62
N THR A 59 -20.87 40.38 5.74
CA THR A 59 -19.80 40.36 4.74
C THR A 59 -20.26 39.76 3.41
N ARG A 60 -21.16 38.77 3.43
CA ARG A 60 -21.79 38.25 2.20
C ARG A 60 -22.65 39.30 1.51
N GLY A 61 -23.41 40.10 2.27
CA GLY A 61 -24.15 41.24 1.72
C GLY A 61 -23.22 42.26 1.04
N GLN A 62 -22.06 42.56 1.64
CA GLN A 62 -21.05 43.43 1.02
C GLN A 62 -20.50 42.83 -0.29
N ALA A 63 -20.21 41.53 -0.32
CA ALA A 63 -19.72 40.87 -1.54
C ALA A 63 -20.75 40.96 -2.68
N VAL A 64 -22.04 40.75 -2.39
CA VAL A 64 -23.12 40.90 -3.38
C VAL A 64 -23.18 42.32 -3.92
N ASN A 65 -23.15 43.33 -3.03
CA ASN A 65 -23.17 44.73 -3.45
C ASN A 65 -21.97 45.09 -4.34
N LEU A 66 -20.76 44.59 -4.03
CA LEU A 66 -19.56 44.80 -4.85
C LEU A 66 -19.67 44.09 -6.21
N GLN A 67 -20.25 42.90 -6.25
CA GLN A 67 -20.51 42.17 -7.50
C GLN A 67 -21.54 42.90 -8.38
N GLU A 68 -22.63 43.42 -7.79
CA GLU A 68 -23.64 44.20 -8.51
C GLU A 68 -23.06 45.52 -9.05
N LEU A 69 -22.18 46.18 -8.29
CA LEU A 69 -21.46 47.37 -8.76
C LEU A 69 -20.61 47.08 -9.99
N LEU A 70 -19.91 45.94 -10.04
CA LEU A 70 -19.12 45.53 -11.21
C LEU A 70 -19.97 45.12 -12.42
N GLN A 71 -21.21 44.65 -12.21
CA GLN A 71 -22.11 44.22 -13.28
C GLN A 71 -23.00 45.35 -13.81
N GLY A 72 -23.16 46.44 -13.06
CA GLY A 72 -23.99 47.57 -13.45
C GLY A 72 -23.40 48.39 -14.60
N ASN A 73 -24.25 49.06 -15.38
CA ASN A 73 -23.88 49.94 -16.51
C ASN A 73 -23.17 51.25 -16.10
N ARG A 74 -22.54 51.33 -14.92
CA ARG A 74 -21.81 52.53 -14.50
C ARG A 74 -20.45 52.57 -15.19
N SER A 75 -20.09 53.73 -15.74
CA SER A 75 -18.73 53.99 -16.21
C SER A 75 -17.84 54.25 -14.99
N PHE A 76 -17.00 53.29 -14.65
CA PHE A 76 -15.90 53.46 -13.70
C PHE A 76 -14.62 53.77 -14.47
N ASP A 77 -13.70 54.50 -13.86
CA ASP A 77 -12.33 54.52 -14.37
C ASP A 77 -11.60 53.19 -14.05
N ASP A 78 -10.48 52.93 -14.74
CA ASP A 78 -9.70 51.70 -14.57
C ASP A 78 -9.19 51.52 -13.13
N SER A 79 -8.98 52.61 -12.39
CA SER A 79 -8.48 52.61 -11.01
C SER A 79 -9.58 52.20 -10.01
N GLU A 80 -10.78 52.76 -10.17
CA GLU A 80 -11.98 52.44 -9.41
C GLU A 80 -12.39 50.98 -9.63
N GLN A 81 -12.42 50.54 -10.89
CA GLN A 81 -12.75 49.15 -11.22
C GLN A 81 -11.73 48.19 -10.59
N SER A 82 -10.44 48.51 -10.68
CA SER A 82 -9.38 47.72 -10.03
C SER A 82 -9.53 47.68 -8.51
N GLN A 83 -9.97 48.77 -7.88
CA GLN A 83 -10.21 48.82 -6.44
C GLN A 83 -11.39 47.93 -6.02
N ILE A 84 -12.51 48.00 -6.74
CA ILE A 84 -13.70 47.18 -6.45
C ILE A 84 -13.38 45.68 -6.59
N VAL A 85 -12.62 45.29 -7.62
CA VAL A 85 -12.18 43.89 -7.80
C VAL A 85 -11.28 43.44 -6.65
N ARG A 86 -10.35 44.28 -6.19
CA ARG A 86 -9.50 43.98 -5.03
C ARG A 86 -10.33 43.81 -3.75
N ASP A 87 -11.27 44.71 -3.51
CA ASP A 87 -12.13 44.68 -2.33
C ASP A 87 -13.06 43.45 -2.34
N LEU A 88 -13.58 43.08 -3.52
CA LEU A 88 -14.37 41.86 -3.68
C LEU A 88 -13.53 40.61 -3.37
N HIS A 89 -12.33 40.51 -3.95
CA HIS A 89 -11.45 39.37 -3.70
C HIS A 89 -11.06 39.23 -2.22
N PHE A 90 -10.79 40.36 -1.54
CA PHE A 90 -10.53 40.39 -0.12
C PHE A 90 -11.75 39.90 0.69
N THR A 91 -12.94 40.39 0.33
CA THR A 91 -14.21 40.04 0.98
C THR A 91 -14.53 38.55 0.81
N GLU A 92 -14.36 38.00 -0.39
CA GLU A 92 -14.54 36.57 -0.66
C GLU A 92 -13.55 35.70 0.12
N THR A 93 -12.29 36.14 0.20
CA THR A 93 -11.26 35.46 1.00
C THR A 93 -11.64 35.47 2.49
N PHE A 94 -12.11 36.60 3.01
CA PHE A 94 -12.59 36.72 4.39
C PHE A 94 -13.75 35.75 4.66
N ILE A 95 -14.74 35.70 3.77
CA ILE A 95 -15.89 34.78 3.86
C ILE A 95 -15.42 33.34 3.91
N PHE A 96 -14.55 32.95 2.97
CA PHE A 96 -14.03 31.58 2.89
C PHE A 96 -13.30 31.18 4.18
N THR A 97 -12.40 32.04 4.67
CA THR A 97 -11.64 31.77 5.89
C THR A 97 -12.56 31.63 7.10
N HIS A 98 -13.53 32.53 7.29
CA HIS A 98 -14.43 32.50 8.44
C HIS A 98 -15.45 31.36 8.36
N GLN A 99 -15.91 31.02 7.16
CA GLN A 99 -16.76 29.85 6.96
C GLN A 99 -16.02 28.54 7.31
N SER A 100 -14.70 28.48 7.07
CA SER A 100 -13.90 27.32 7.48
C SER A 100 -13.81 27.14 9.00
N LEU A 101 -14.02 28.20 9.79
CA LEU A 101 -14.08 28.14 11.26
C LEU A 101 -15.30 27.36 11.76
N LEU A 102 -16.37 27.32 10.96
CA LEU A 102 -17.60 26.59 11.26
C LEU A 102 -17.57 25.13 10.75
N SER A 103 -16.44 24.70 10.17
CA SER A 103 -16.29 23.34 9.65
C SER A 103 -16.52 22.29 10.73
N LEU A 104 -17.30 21.26 10.39
CA LEU A 104 -17.52 20.09 11.26
C LEU A 104 -16.21 19.39 11.67
N LEU A 105 -15.14 19.53 10.88
CA LEU A 105 -13.84 18.93 11.18
C LEU A 105 -13.18 19.49 12.45
N ARG A 106 -13.59 20.69 12.90
CA ARG A 106 -13.11 21.27 14.17
C ARG A 106 -13.81 20.67 15.39
N ILE A 107 -15.04 20.18 15.20
CA ILE A 107 -15.91 19.66 16.26
C ILE A 107 -15.81 18.13 16.33
N LEU A 108 -15.39 17.49 15.25
CA LEU A 108 -15.29 16.04 15.17
C LEU A 108 -14.39 15.48 16.30
N PRO A 109 -14.89 14.52 17.10
CA PRO A 109 -14.10 13.79 18.08
C PRO A 109 -12.89 13.12 17.45
N ASP A 110 -11.82 12.99 18.22
CA ASP A 110 -10.55 12.45 17.74
C ASP A 110 -10.71 10.98 17.33
N GLU A 111 -11.58 10.22 17.99
CA GLU A 111 -11.88 8.81 17.68
C GLU A 111 -12.48 8.66 16.27
N LEU A 112 -13.39 9.58 15.89
CA LEU A 112 -13.98 9.56 14.55
C LEU A 112 -12.97 9.98 13.49
N LEU A 113 -12.05 10.91 13.80
CA LEU A 113 -10.93 11.23 12.91
C LEU A 113 -10.00 10.03 12.73
N VAL A 114 -9.70 9.29 13.81
CA VAL A 114 -8.91 8.05 13.74
C VAL A 114 -9.59 7.03 12.82
N LEU A 115 -10.90 6.81 12.95
CA LEU A 115 -11.64 5.89 12.07
C LEU A 115 -11.54 6.32 10.61
N ILE A 116 -11.70 7.62 10.31
CA ILE A 116 -11.53 8.16 8.95
C ILE A 116 -10.10 7.91 8.46
N PHE A 117 -9.08 8.14 9.30
CA PHE A 117 -7.68 7.94 8.91
C PHE A 117 -7.37 6.48 8.60
N LEU A 118 -7.88 5.56 9.42
CA LEU A 118 -7.69 4.11 9.22
C LEU A 118 -8.43 3.63 7.97
N PHE A 119 -9.63 4.15 7.70
CA PHE A 119 -10.37 3.85 6.47
C PHE A 119 -9.64 4.32 5.21
N CYS A 120 -8.75 5.30 5.31
CA CYS A 120 -7.92 5.74 4.18
C CYS A 120 -6.79 4.75 3.86
N LEU A 121 -6.41 3.86 4.78
CA LEU A 121 -5.35 2.88 4.55
C LEU A 121 -5.79 1.84 3.50
N PRO A 122 -4.85 1.28 2.71
CA PRO A 122 -5.19 0.21 1.80
C PRO A 122 -5.77 -0.99 2.57
N ASP A 123 -6.78 -1.65 1.98
CA ASP A 123 -7.17 -2.97 2.46
C ASP A 123 -6.07 -3.97 2.10
N LEU A 124 -5.41 -4.38 3.16
CA LEU A 124 -4.20 -5.16 3.16
C LEU A 124 -4.51 -6.66 3.00
N ASP A 125 -5.72 -7.09 3.36
CA ASP A 125 -6.13 -8.47 3.23
C ASP A 125 -6.61 -8.80 1.81
N SER A 126 -7.32 -7.86 1.16
CA SER A 126 -7.87 -8.08 -0.19
C SER A 126 -6.95 -7.69 -1.34
N GLN A 127 -5.97 -6.80 -1.14
CA GLN A 127 -5.09 -6.37 -2.23
C GLN A 127 -3.84 -7.23 -2.39
N PRO A 128 -3.36 -7.43 -3.64
CA PRO A 128 -2.07 -8.05 -3.91
C PRO A 128 -0.96 -7.30 -3.15
N TRP A 129 -0.14 -8.06 -2.44
CA TRP A 129 1.01 -7.52 -1.74
C TRP A 129 2.13 -7.17 -2.72
N GLY A 130 2.72 -5.99 -2.59
CA GLY A 130 3.85 -5.58 -3.42
C GLY A 130 4.55 -4.33 -2.90
N PRO A 131 5.61 -3.88 -3.59
CA PRO A 131 6.32 -2.66 -3.24
C PRO A 131 5.38 -1.45 -3.39
N ARG A 132 5.20 -0.69 -2.31
CA ARG A 132 4.40 0.55 -2.34
C ARG A 132 5.30 1.77 -2.25
N PRO A 133 5.19 2.75 -3.16
CA PRO A 133 5.92 4.00 -3.01
C PRO A 133 5.52 4.72 -1.72
N TRP A 134 6.49 5.26 -0.97
CA TRP A 134 6.21 6.00 0.27
C TRP A 134 5.19 7.13 0.09
N SER A 135 5.16 7.75 -1.10
CA SER A 135 4.24 8.84 -1.44
C SER A 135 2.77 8.41 -1.59
N THR A 136 2.48 7.12 -1.70
CA THR A 136 1.11 6.60 -1.78
C THR A 136 0.55 6.22 -0.42
N ILE A 137 1.37 6.20 0.63
CA ILE A 137 0.93 5.88 2.00
C ILE A 137 0.17 7.09 2.58
N PRO A 138 -1.13 6.94 2.90
CA PRO A 138 -2.00 8.05 3.32
C PRO A 138 -1.52 8.78 4.57
N SER A 139 -0.90 8.05 5.51
CA SER A 139 -0.45 8.55 6.82
C SER A 139 0.44 9.78 6.74
N PHE A 140 1.30 9.85 5.73
CA PHE A 140 2.17 11.02 5.51
C PHE A 140 1.38 12.24 5.05
N ARG A 141 0.29 12.08 4.30
CA ARG A 141 -0.54 13.21 3.87
C ARG A 141 -1.47 13.67 4.99
N LEU A 142 -2.08 12.73 5.69
CA LEU A 142 -2.98 13.00 6.82
C LEU A 142 -2.26 13.80 7.92
N SER A 143 -1.02 13.42 8.24
CA SER A 143 -0.19 14.12 9.25
C SER A 143 0.32 15.51 8.82
N GLN A 144 0.00 15.98 7.60
CA GLN A 144 0.40 17.30 7.09
C GLN A 144 -0.76 18.25 6.84
N VAL A 145 -1.99 17.87 7.18
CA VAL A 145 -3.18 18.71 6.98
C VAL A 145 -3.21 19.88 7.95
N CYS A 146 -3.19 19.61 9.26
CA CYS A 146 -3.15 20.63 10.31
C CYS A 146 -2.48 20.09 11.58
N SER A 147 -2.27 20.94 12.59
CA SER A 147 -1.64 20.52 13.85
C SER A 147 -2.44 19.45 14.59
N LYS A 148 -3.77 19.56 14.63
CA LYS A 148 -4.67 18.56 15.24
C LYS A 148 -4.51 17.19 14.55
N TRP A 149 -4.63 17.16 13.22
CA TRP A 149 -4.49 15.93 12.45
C TRP A 149 -3.10 15.30 12.59
N ARG A 150 -2.05 16.14 12.66
CA ARG A 150 -0.69 15.67 12.91
C ARG A 150 -0.58 14.98 14.27
N SER A 151 -1.10 15.59 15.33
CA SER A 151 -1.06 14.98 16.67
C SER A 151 -1.76 13.62 16.67
N ILE A 152 -3.01 13.59 16.21
CA ILE A 152 -3.82 12.36 16.16
C ILE A 152 -3.12 11.29 15.31
N ALA A 153 -2.61 11.66 14.13
CA ALA A 153 -1.94 10.71 13.25
C ALA A 153 -0.67 10.12 13.90
N LEU A 154 0.14 10.95 14.58
CA LEU A 154 1.34 10.49 15.29
C LEU A 154 1.00 9.57 16.48
N ASP A 155 -0.12 9.82 17.16
CA ASP A 155 -0.58 9.03 18.29
C ASP A 155 -1.32 7.74 17.90
N THR A 156 -1.63 7.55 16.61
CA THR A 156 -2.33 6.39 16.06
C THR A 156 -1.33 5.40 15.42
N PRO A 157 -0.93 4.32 16.11
CA PRO A 157 0.17 3.47 15.66
C PRO A 157 -0.13 2.70 14.37
N ASN A 158 -1.38 2.31 14.17
CA ASN A 158 -1.83 1.58 12.99
C ASN A 158 -1.63 2.36 11.68
N LEU A 159 -1.48 3.70 11.72
CA LEU A 159 -1.14 4.48 10.52
C LEU A 159 0.31 4.27 10.08
N TRP A 160 1.18 3.78 10.95
CA TRP A 160 2.62 3.66 10.69
C TRP A 160 3.08 2.22 10.51
N ASN A 161 2.13 1.28 10.46
CA ASN A 161 2.41 -0.14 10.42
C ASN A 161 2.72 -0.66 9.00
N ILE A 162 2.37 0.11 7.97
CA ILE A 162 2.76 -0.13 6.58
C ILE A 162 4.04 0.62 6.27
N LEU A 163 5.12 -0.13 6.04
CA LEU A 163 6.33 0.42 5.46
C LEU A 163 6.21 0.37 3.93
N GLY A 164 6.65 1.44 3.26
CA GLY A 164 6.75 1.45 1.81
C GLY A 164 7.88 0.55 1.32
N ASP A 165 8.26 0.70 0.05
CA ASP A 165 9.41 0.03 -0.55
C ASP A 165 10.72 0.45 0.18
N VAL A 166 11.16 -0.40 1.10
CA VAL A 166 12.40 -0.24 1.87
C VAL A 166 13.57 -0.63 0.98
N ARG A 167 14.30 0.38 0.50
CA ARG A 167 15.44 0.15 -0.39
C ARG A 167 16.69 -0.14 0.41
N VAL A 168 17.43 -1.14 -0.04
CA VAL A 168 18.69 -1.60 0.56
C VAL A 168 19.80 -1.51 -0.48
N ASN A 169 20.64 -0.49 -0.32
CA ASN A 169 21.80 -0.18 -1.15
C ASN A 169 22.84 0.67 -0.38
N SER A 170 23.97 0.96 -1.02
CA SER A 170 25.05 1.75 -0.42
C SER A 170 24.61 3.15 0.05
N LYS A 171 23.61 3.78 -0.58
CA LYS A 171 23.10 5.10 -0.17
C LYS A 171 22.26 5.01 1.11
N THR A 172 21.51 3.92 1.28
CA THR A 172 20.66 3.69 2.46
C THR A 172 21.42 3.11 3.65
N ALA A 173 22.66 2.65 3.44
CA ALA A 173 23.55 2.21 4.52
C ALA A 173 24.11 3.36 5.37
N LYS A 174 23.99 4.61 4.89
CA LYS A 174 24.49 5.80 5.58
C LYS A 174 23.78 6.00 6.93
N ARG A 175 24.54 6.41 7.95
CA ARG A 175 24.03 6.77 9.28
C ARG A 175 24.02 8.29 9.42
N GLY A 176 23.05 8.82 10.16
CA GLY A 176 22.91 10.26 10.42
C GLY A 176 21.47 10.66 10.73
N ARG A 177 21.27 11.88 11.22
CA ARG A 177 19.94 12.39 11.64
C ARG A 177 18.90 12.37 10.50
N HIS A 178 19.32 12.71 9.28
CA HIS A 178 18.46 12.73 8.10
C HIS A 178 18.66 11.50 7.19
N SER A 179 19.15 10.40 7.75
CA SER A 179 19.37 9.15 7.01
C SER A 179 18.08 8.36 6.81
N HIS A 180 18.07 7.49 5.80
CA HIS A 180 16.98 6.51 5.61
C HIS A 180 16.80 5.62 6.85
N LEU A 181 17.90 5.26 7.52
CA LEU A 181 17.86 4.49 8.75
C LEU A 181 17.15 5.23 9.89
N ALA A 182 17.43 6.53 10.09
CA ALA A 182 16.76 7.34 11.10
C ALA A 182 15.26 7.48 10.80
N PHE A 183 14.91 7.67 9.54
CA PHE A 183 13.52 7.69 9.08
C PHE A 183 12.79 6.37 9.42
N LEU A 184 13.38 5.21 9.10
CA LEU A 184 12.76 3.92 9.42
C LEU A 184 12.63 3.67 10.93
N LYS A 185 13.62 4.08 11.73
CA LYS A 185 13.54 4.00 13.19
C LYS A 185 12.33 4.77 13.73
N GLU A 186 12.12 5.98 13.23
CA GLU A 186 10.98 6.82 13.61
C GLU A 186 9.65 6.13 13.27
N LEU A 187 9.51 5.54 12.08
CA LEU A 187 8.30 4.80 11.70
C LEU A 187 8.06 3.56 12.57
N LEU A 188 9.12 2.80 12.87
CA LEU A 188 9.05 1.63 13.73
C LEU A 188 8.68 2.00 15.18
N GLN A 189 9.13 3.17 15.65
CA GLN A 189 8.74 3.71 16.95
C GLN A 189 7.26 4.14 16.97
N ARG A 190 6.81 4.86 15.95
CA ARG A 190 5.40 5.29 15.84
C ARG A 190 4.42 4.14 15.71
N SER A 191 4.80 3.06 15.03
CA SER A 191 3.97 1.85 14.91
C SER A 191 3.84 1.05 16.22
N ARG A 192 4.62 1.37 17.26
CA ARG A 192 4.57 0.76 18.59
C ARG A 192 4.61 -0.78 18.54
N SER A 193 3.53 -1.47 18.93
CA SER A 193 3.42 -2.93 18.99
C SER A 193 2.57 -3.52 17.86
N THR A 194 2.15 -2.69 16.90
CA THR A 194 1.30 -3.12 15.79
C THR A 194 2.04 -4.05 14.84
N ASP A 195 1.25 -4.88 14.15
CA ASP A 195 1.67 -5.75 13.07
C ASP A 195 2.27 -4.96 11.90
N LEU A 196 3.48 -5.33 11.49
CA LEU A 196 4.24 -4.64 10.45
C LEU A 196 4.05 -5.28 9.08
N TRP A 197 3.90 -4.39 8.10
CA TRP A 197 3.81 -4.72 6.69
C TRP A 197 5.03 -4.18 5.98
N ILE A 198 5.93 -5.06 5.55
CA ILE A 198 7.27 -4.69 5.11
C ILE A 198 7.54 -5.23 3.71
N TYR A 199 8.02 -4.36 2.82
CA TYR A 199 8.58 -4.77 1.55
C TYR A 199 10.02 -4.27 1.42
N VAL A 200 10.95 -5.17 1.11
CA VAL A 200 12.38 -4.87 0.96
C VAL A 200 12.81 -5.05 -0.49
N SER A 201 13.44 -4.03 -1.08
CA SER A 201 14.06 -4.12 -2.40
C SER A 201 15.56 -3.93 -2.31
N THR A 202 16.31 -4.91 -2.82
CA THR A 202 17.78 -4.83 -2.91
C THR A 202 18.22 -4.56 -4.34
N THR A 203 19.30 -3.80 -4.53
CA THR A 203 19.84 -3.51 -5.86
C THR A 203 21.17 -4.20 -6.09
N GLY A 204 21.18 -5.22 -6.95
CA GLY A 204 22.38 -5.72 -7.65
C GLY A 204 23.54 -6.23 -6.78
N ARG A 205 23.31 -6.54 -5.50
CA ARG A 205 24.29 -7.13 -4.58
C ARG A 205 23.61 -8.05 -3.58
N ASP A 206 24.36 -9.08 -3.18
CA ASP A 206 24.02 -9.93 -2.05
C ASP A 206 24.42 -9.25 -0.74
N TYR A 207 23.55 -9.31 0.26
CA TYR A 207 23.83 -8.79 1.59
C TYR A 207 23.89 -9.94 2.58
N ALA A 208 25.10 -10.22 3.07
CA ALA A 208 25.30 -11.12 4.19
C ALA A 208 24.84 -10.47 5.51
N GLU A 209 24.74 -11.28 6.55
CA GLU A 209 24.38 -10.84 7.89
C GLU A 209 25.28 -9.69 8.39
N GLY A 210 24.68 -8.69 9.03
CA GLY A 210 25.41 -7.55 9.61
C GLY A 210 26.02 -6.60 8.58
N LYS A 211 25.83 -6.83 7.27
CA LYS A 211 26.40 -5.98 6.22
C LYS A 211 25.57 -4.75 5.90
N HIS A 212 24.30 -4.69 6.30
CA HIS A 212 23.46 -3.53 6.02
C HIS A 212 22.59 -3.12 7.22
N PRO A 213 22.75 -1.89 7.75
CA PRO A 213 22.12 -1.49 9.01
C PRO A 213 20.59 -1.42 8.96
N VAL A 214 20.00 -1.26 7.78
CA VAL A 214 18.53 -1.33 7.62
C VAL A 214 18.03 -2.76 7.79
N LEU A 215 18.72 -3.77 7.25
CA LEU A 215 18.32 -5.16 7.43
C LEU A 215 18.43 -5.55 8.92
N ASP A 216 19.56 -5.19 9.54
CA ASP A 216 19.79 -5.41 10.97
C ASP A 216 18.72 -4.72 11.84
N LEU A 217 18.22 -3.55 11.42
CA LEU A 217 17.15 -2.86 12.11
C LEU A 217 15.81 -3.60 11.97
N LEU A 218 15.45 -4.01 10.76
CA LEU A 218 14.16 -4.66 10.50
C LEU A 218 14.05 -6.00 11.23
N VAL A 219 15.13 -6.79 11.24
CA VAL A 219 15.18 -8.11 11.91
C VAL A 219 14.91 -8.01 13.41
N LYS A 220 15.29 -6.90 14.06
CA LYS A 220 14.97 -6.66 15.48
C LYS A 220 13.47 -6.62 15.77
N TYR A 221 12.64 -6.40 14.74
CA TYR A 221 11.19 -6.35 14.85
C TYR A 221 10.51 -7.54 14.15
N GLU A 222 11.23 -8.63 13.88
CA GLU A 222 10.72 -9.82 13.16
C GLU A 222 9.43 -10.38 13.75
N ALA A 223 9.31 -10.40 15.09
CA ALA A 223 8.14 -10.95 15.78
C ALA A 223 6.84 -10.18 15.48
N ARG A 224 6.95 -8.96 14.94
CA ARG A 224 5.82 -8.12 14.53
C ARG A 224 5.50 -8.23 13.05
N TRP A 225 6.29 -8.94 12.24
CA TRP A 225 6.05 -9.03 10.81
C TRP A 225 4.77 -9.82 10.57
N ALA A 226 3.69 -9.11 10.22
CA ALA A 226 2.46 -9.75 9.76
C ALA A 226 2.60 -10.19 8.32
N ALA A 227 3.40 -9.45 7.54
CA ALA A 227 3.76 -9.90 6.23
C ALA A 227 5.01 -9.20 5.71
N PHE A 228 5.74 -9.98 4.92
CA PHE A 228 7.10 -9.70 4.53
C PHE A 228 7.26 -9.99 3.05
N GLY A 229 7.58 -8.96 2.30
CA GLY A 229 7.98 -9.04 0.92
C GLY A 229 9.46 -8.72 0.75
N ILE A 230 10.15 -9.46 -0.09
CA ILE A 230 11.53 -9.15 -0.44
C ILE A 230 11.80 -9.41 -1.92
N SER A 231 12.39 -8.41 -2.59
CA SER A 231 12.96 -8.50 -3.94
C SER A 231 14.49 -8.56 -3.83
N SER A 232 15.06 -9.77 -3.76
CA SER A 232 16.50 -9.98 -3.54
C SER A 232 17.01 -11.34 -4.03
N SER A 233 18.30 -11.59 -3.86
CA SER A 233 18.90 -12.90 -4.07
C SER A 233 18.55 -13.87 -2.94
N ILE A 234 18.54 -15.16 -3.24
CA ILE A 234 18.29 -16.22 -2.25
C ILE A 234 19.32 -16.21 -1.11
N SER A 235 20.56 -15.82 -1.40
CA SER A 235 21.63 -15.64 -0.40
C SER A 235 21.26 -14.58 0.64
N THR A 236 20.70 -13.45 0.20
CA THR A 236 20.28 -12.35 1.09
C THR A 236 19.08 -12.76 1.92
N VAL A 237 18.09 -13.44 1.32
CA VAL A 237 16.94 -13.98 2.05
C VAL A 237 17.42 -14.94 3.15
N LYS A 238 18.34 -15.84 2.83
CA LYS A 238 18.94 -16.75 3.83
C LYS A 238 19.63 -15.98 4.95
N ALA A 239 20.46 -14.99 4.63
CA ALA A 239 21.19 -14.20 5.63
C ALA A 239 20.25 -13.46 6.61
N ILE A 240 19.05 -13.09 6.16
CA ILE A 240 18.02 -12.45 7.00
C ILE A 240 17.31 -13.48 7.86
N CYS A 241 16.87 -14.60 7.26
CA CYS A 241 16.02 -15.58 7.90
C CYS A 241 16.76 -16.58 8.79
N GLU A 242 18.04 -16.81 8.49
CA GLU A 242 18.93 -17.78 9.16
C GLU A 242 20.30 -17.14 9.44
N PRO A 243 20.35 -16.13 10.32
CA PRO A 243 21.61 -15.48 10.67
C PRO A 243 22.60 -16.48 11.29
N ALA A 244 23.83 -16.51 10.77
CA ALA A 244 24.89 -17.38 11.24
C ALA A 244 25.32 -17.06 12.69
N SER A 245 25.11 -15.82 13.15
CA SER A 245 25.42 -15.43 14.53
C SER A 245 24.44 -15.97 15.57
N ALA A 246 23.35 -16.62 15.16
CA ALA A 246 22.28 -16.99 16.08
C ALA A 246 22.63 -18.27 16.87
N THR A 247 23.12 -18.08 18.09
CA THR A 247 23.64 -19.15 18.96
C THR A 247 22.56 -20.00 19.64
N ARG A 248 21.33 -19.48 19.79
CA ARG A 248 20.21 -20.18 20.47
C ARG A 248 19.10 -20.65 19.53
N ARG A 249 18.85 -19.92 18.45
CA ARG A 249 17.85 -20.27 17.42
C ARG A 249 18.42 -19.90 16.05
N PRO A 250 18.71 -20.87 15.17
CA PRO A 250 19.32 -20.59 13.87
C PRO A 250 18.37 -19.92 12.87
N TYR A 251 17.19 -19.47 13.30
CA TYR A 251 16.16 -18.87 12.46
C TYR A 251 15.29 -17.86 13.23
N LEU A 252 14.65 -16.94 12.48
CA LEU A 252 13.67 -15.98 13.01
C LEU A 252 12.40 -16.70 13.52
N SER A 253 11.73 -16.13 14.53
CA SER A 253 10.54 -16.77 15.11
C SER A 253 9.29 -16.60 14.25
N LEU A 254 9.19 -15.51 13.48
CA LEU A 254 8.14 -15.18 12.50
C LEU A 254 6.72 -15.48 13.00
N THR A 255 6.48 -15.23 14.29
CA THR A 255 5.29 -15.74 15.01
C THR A 255 3.96 -15.18 14.48
N ARG A 256 3.99 -14.02 13.83
CA ARG A 256 2.82 -13.32 13.31
C ARG A 256 2.74 -13.32 11.79
N LEU A 257 3.71 -13.94 11.10
CA LEU A 257 3.83 -13.85 9.65
C LEU A 257 2.70 -14.63 8.97
N ARG A 258 1.85 -13.92 8.22
CA ARG A 258 0.68 -14.41 7.48
C ARG A 258 0.88 -14.42 5.97
N LYS A 259 1.57 -13.41 5.43
CA LYS A 259 1.86 -13.31 3.99
C LYS A 259 3.36 -13.18 3.73
N LEU A 260 3.86 -13.99 2.82
CA LEU A 260 5.26 -14.00 2.39
C LEU A 260 5.33 -13.79 0.89
N TYR A 261 6.08 -12.78 0.45
CA TYR A 261 6.33 -12.50 -0.96
C TYR A 261 7.83 -12.53 -1.24
N LEU A 262 8.25 -13.45 -2.11
CA LEU A 262 9.64 -13.66 -2.48
C LEU A 262 9.77 -13.39 -3.97
N ASN A 263 10.50 -12.34 -4.32
CA ASN A 263 10.87 -12.03 -5.68
C ASN A 263 12.38 -11.96 -5.77
N GLY A 264 12.97 -12.37 -6.87
CA GLY A 264 14.42 -12.35 -6.97
C GLY A 264 14.98 -12.68 -8.31
N ARG A 265 16.30 -12.82 -8.31
CA ARG A 265 17.06 -13.39 -9.41
C ARG A 265 17.64 -14.72 -8.93
N MET A 266 17.78 -15.64 -9.88
CA MET A 266 18.47 -16.89 -9.67
C MET A 266 19.88 -16.66 -9.13
N GLY A 267 20.22 -17.37 -8.05
CA GLY A 267 21.59 -17.51 -7.59
C GLY A 267 22.25 -18.72 -8.25
N THR A 268 23.58 -18.81 -8.19
CA THR A 268 24.33 -19.99 -8.64
C THR A 268 24.18 -21.19 -7.72
N THR A 269 23.68 -20.98 -6.51
CA THR A 269 23.43 -22.01 -5.49
C THR A 269 21.98 -21.96 -5.02
N ILE A 270 21.44 -23.12 -4.65
CA ILE A 270 20.09 -23.28 -4.11
C ILE A 270 20.24 -23.64 -2.63
N PRO A 271 20.47 -22.67 -1.74
CA PRO A 271 20.51 -22.97 -0.33
C PRO A 271 19.12 -23.41 0.15
N LYS A 272 19.09 -24.43 1.01
CA LYS A 272 17.90 -24.77 1.78
C LYS A 272 17.70 -23.70 2.88
N ILE A 273 16.49 -23.16 2.96
CA ILE A 273 16.03 -22.16 3.93
C ILE A 273 14.85 -22.78 4.69
N VAL A 274 15.11 -23.17 5.93
CA VAL A 274 14.20 -23.77 6.91
C VAL A 274 13.41 -22.71 7.68
N GLY A 275 13.93 -21.49 7.82
CA GLY A 275 13.36 -20.47 8.70
C GLY A 275 11.86 -20.20 8.53
N PHE A 276 11.32 -20.28 7.31
CA PHE A 276 9.88 -20.08 7.06
C PHE A 276 8.97 -21.23 7.51
N ALA A 277 9.51 -22.45 7.66
CA ALA A 277 8.74 -23.60 8.15
C ALA A 277 8.26 -23.39 9.60
N HIS A 278 8.89 -22.48 10.33
CA HIS A 278 8.58 -22.15 11.71
C HIS A 278 7.62 -20.95 11.85
N ALA A 279 7.00 -20.48 10.76
CA ALA A 279 5.98 -19.43 10.79
C ALA A 279 4.57 -20.05 10.92
N PRO A 280 4.01 -20.20 12.14
CA PRO A 280 2.79 -20.99 12.36
C PRO A 280 1.52 -20.32 11.82
N MET A 281 1.56 -19.03 11.49
CA MET A 281 0.42 -18.27 10.98
C MET A 281 0.48 -18.04 9.47
N LEU A 282 1.46 -18.64 8.77
CA LEU A 282 1.69 -18.35 7.36
C LEU A 282 0.61 -19.00 6.49
N THR A 283 -0.21 -18.17 5.85
CA THR A 283 -1.38 -18.57 5.05
C THR A 283 -1.21 -18.26 3.57
N GLU A 284 -0.42 -17.24 3.22
CA GLU A 284 -0.20 -16.82 1.83
C GLU A 284 1.29 -16.80 1.51
N VAL A 285 1.68 -17.51 0.45
CA VAL A 285 3.05 -17.50 -0.07
C VAL A 285 3.02 -17.20 -1.56
N SER A 286 3.81 -16.21 -1.97
CA SER A 286 4.06 -15.87 -3.36
C SER A 286 5.54 -15.93 -3.65
N VAL A 287 5.94 -16.69 -4.66
CA VAL A 287 7.34 -16.82 -5.08
C VAL A 287 7.46 -16.53 -6.58
N SER A 288 8.40 -15.68 -6.96
CA SER A 288 8.64 -15.30 -8.34
C SER A 288 10.13 -15.07 -8.64
N GLY A 289 10.66 -15.60 -9.75
CA GLY A 289 12.04 -15.35 -10.19
C GLY A 289 13.17 -15.89 -9.29
N MET A 290 12.83 -16.70 -8.29
CA MET A 290 13.76 -17.39 -7.39
C MET A 290 13.69 -18.90 -7.60
N CYS A 291 14.57 -19.67 -6.95
CA CYS A 291 14.47 -21.13 -6.83
C CYS A 291 13.51 -21.49 -5.67
N PRO A 292 12.20 -21.71 -5.90
CA PRO A 292 11.24 -21.93 -4.81
C PRO A 292 11.53 -23.22 -4.03
N GLN A 293 12.20 -24.22 -4.63
CA GLN A 293 12.63 -25.48 -4.03
C GLN A 293 13.45 -25.31 -2.75
N GLY A 294 14.21 -24.21 -2.62
CA GLY A 294 15.05 -23.94 -1.47
C GLY A 294 14.27 -23.68 -0.18
N PHE A 295 13.01 -23.24 -0.25
CA PHE A 295 12.23 -22.85 0.92
C PHE A 295 11.47 -24.04 1.51
N LEU A 296 11.58 -24.27 2.82
CA LEU A 296 10.63 -25.11 3.54
C LEU A 296 9.47 -24.25 4.02
N LEU A 297 8.25 -24.72 3.78
CA LEU A 297 7.02 -23.99 4.08
C LEU A 297 6.12 -24.79 5.02
N PRO A 298 5.29 -24.13 5.85
CA PRO A 298 4.31 -24.77 6.71
C PRO A 298 3.05 -25.14 5.90
N TYR A 299 3.11 -26.25 5.14
CA TYR A 299 2.04 -26.64 4.20
C TYR A 299 0.64 -26.74 4.80
N LYS A 300 0.53 -27.16 6.07
CA LYS A 300 -0.77 -27.36 6.75
C LYS A 300 -1.57 -26.05 6.94
N THR A 301 -0.87 -24.93 7.10
CA THR A 301 -1.49 -23.62 7.35
C THR A 301 -1.71 -22.83 6.06
N LEU A 302 -1.07 -23.25 4.96
CA LEU A 302 -1.13 -22.57 3.67
C LEU A 302 -2.55 -22.63 3.09
N ARG A 303 -3.01 -21.48 2.59
CA ARG A 303 -4.33 -21.27 1.97
C ARG A 303 -4.21 -20.68 0.57
N VAL A 304 -3.22 -19.83 0.36
CA VAL A 304 -2.97 -19.17 -0.92
C VAL A 304 -1.54 -19.44 -1.34
N TYR A 305 -1.35 -19.99 -2.54
CA TYR A 305 -0.04 -20.22 -3.12
C TYR A 305 0.05 -19.60 -4.51
N LYS A 306 1.11 -18.83 -4.73
CA LYS A 306 1.34 -18.09 -5.96
C LYS A 306 2.75 -18.37 -6.46
N GLU A 307 2.91 -18.90 -7.66
CA GLU A 307 4.23 -19.23 -8.22
C GLU A 307 4.41 -18.70 -9.64
N GLY A 308 5.50 -17.97 -9.82
CA GLY A 308 5.97 -17.48 -11.12
C GLY A 308 7.38 -17.94 -11.44
N THR A 309 7.55 -18.79 -12.46
CA THR A 309 8.88 -19.26 -12.87
C THR A 309 9.52 -18.34 -13.92
N LEU A 310 9.83 -17.09 -13.53
CA LEU A 310 10.62 -16.14 -14.33
C LEU A 310 12.07 -16.67 -14.49
N GLY A 311 12.48 -17.12 -15.69
CA GLY A 311 13.89 -17.53 -15.90
C GLY A 311 14.27 -18.22 -17.22
N GLN A 312 15.54 -18.06 -17.60
CA GLN A 312 16.25 -18.65 -18.76
C GLN A 312 16.02 -20.17 -18.91
N PRO A 313 16.15 -20.74 -20.13
CA PRO A 313 15.68 -22.09 -20.47
C PRO A 313 16.35 -23.28 -19.72
N TYR A 314 17.38 -23.05 -18.91
CA TYR A 314 18.30 -24.10 -18.47
C TYR A 314 18.09 -24.67 -17.06
N ASP A 315 17.28 -24.05 -16.18
CA ASP A 315 16.88 -24.71 -14.92
C ASP A 315 15.54 -24.19 -14.40
N ARG A 316 14.48 -24.95 -14.68
CA ARG A 316 13.07 -24.57 -14.54
C ARG A 316 12.38 -25.43 -13.48
N ARG A 317 12.88 -25.42 -12.24
CA ARG A 317 12.35 -26.26 -11.14
C ARG A 317 11.29 -25.51 -10.33
N SER A 318 10.15 -26.17 -10.14
CA SER A 318 8.99 -25.64 -9.42
C SER A 318 8.86 -26.28 -8.04
N LYS A 319 8.31 -25.55 -7.07
CA LYS A 319 7.91 -26.09 -5.74
C LYS A 319 6.48 -26.61 -5.77
N LEU A 320 5.75 -26.33 -6.84
CA LEU A 320 4.35 -26.68 -7.03
C LEU A 320 4.06 -28.16 -6.71
N PRO A 321 4.82 -29.17 -7.16
CA PRO A 321 4.52 -30.57 -6.82
C PRO A 321 4.51 -30.84 -5.31
N GLU A 322 5.44 -30.25 -4.56
CA GLU A 322 5.52 -30.42 -3.10
C GLU A 322 4.39 -29.67 -2.39
N VAL A 323 4.00 -28.49 -2.88
CA VAL A 323 2.83 -27.75 -2.36
C VAL A 323 1.55 -28.54 -2.60
N LEU A 324 1.36 -29.02 -3.82
CA LEU A 324 0.21 -29.80 -4.24
C LEU A 324 0.06 -31.09 -3.43
N ALA A 325 1.15 -31.79 -3.14
CA ALA A 325 1.12 -33.02 -2.35
C ALA A 325 0.86 -32.78 -0.85
N ASN A 326 1.30 -31.65 -0.28
CA ASN A 326 1.31 -31.45 1.18
C ASN A 326 0.31 -30.42 1.70
N ALA A 327 -0.18 -29.49 0.86
CA ALA A 327 -1.08 -28.40 1.25
C ALA A 327 -2.54 -28.71 0.95
N SER A 328 -3.13 -29.68 1.67
CA SER A 328 -4.54 -30.09 1.48
C SER A 328 -5.58 -29.00 1.82
N GLY A 329 -5.17 -27.97 2.58
CA GLY A 329 -5.99 -26.82 2.92
C GLY A 329 -5.97 -25.67 1.90
N LEU A 330 -5.33 -25.85 0.74
CA LEU A 330 -5.18 -24.79 -0.26
C LEU A 330 -6.55 -24.36 -0.83
N GLU A 331 -6.81 -23.05 -0.83
CA GLU A 331 -8.05 -22.42 -1.30
C GLU A 331 -7.85 -21.64 -2.61
N GLU A 332 -6.66 -21.09 -2.82
CA GLU A 332 -6.29 -20.37 -4.03
C GLU A 332 -4.90 -20.78 -4.53
N LEU A 333 -4.84 -21.03 -5.84
CA LEU A 333 -3.62 -21.31 -6.56
C LEU A 333 -3.51 -20.35 -7.75
N GLU A 334 -2.44 -19.56 -7.79
CA GLU A 334 -2.12 -18.68 -8.92
C GLU A 334 -0.78 -19.05 -9.52
N LEU A 335 -0.77 -19.26 -10.84
CA LEU A 335 0.40 -19.71 -11.57
C LEU A 335 0.61 -18.79 -12.78
N TRP A 336 1.85 -18.35 -12.99
CA TRP A 336 2.26 -17.67 -14.21
C TRP A 336 3.62 -18.20 -14.67
N GLU A 337 3.84 -18.19 -15.98
CA GLU A 337 5.14 -18.57 -16.57
C GLU A 337 5.64 -20.00 -16.24
N LEU A 338 4.75 -20.94 -15.89
CA LEU A 338 4.98 -22.39 -15.71
C LEU A 338 5.91 -22.98 -16.77
N ALA A 339 7.16 -23.16 -16.37
CA ALA A 339 8.22 -23.44 -17.31
C ALA A 339 8.41 -24.94 -17.60
N MET A 340 7.86 -25.85 -16.78
CA MET A 340 7.97 -27.31 -16.95
C MET A 340 6.63 -28.03 -16.74
N PRO A 341 6.44 -29.19 -17.38
CA PRO A 341 5.32 -30.07 -17.04
C PRO A 341 5.54 -30.54 -15.60
N THR A 342 4.63 -30.17 -14.71
CA THR A 342 4.48 -30.85 -13.43
C THR A 342 3.95 -32.24 -13.71
N ARG A 343 4.84 -33.18 -14.09
CA ARG A 343 4.52 -34.59 -13.97
C ARG A 343 4.42 -34.85 -12.47
N ALA A 344 3.19 -34.87 -11.94
CA ALA A 344 2.93 -35.67 -10.76
C ALA A 344 3.44 -37.06 -11.11
N THR A 345 4.41 -37.57 -10.36
CA THR A 345 5.11 -38.83 -10.64
C THR A 345 4.21 -40.07 -10.45
N GLU A 346 2.90 -39.88 -10.33
CA GLU A 346 1.97 -40.92 -9.95
C GLU A 346 0.76 -40.89 -10.88
N THR A 347 0.34 -42.07 -11.30
CA THR A 347 -0.82 -42.36 -12.13
C THR A 347 -2.16 -42.04 -11.45
N THR A 348 -2.13 -41.41 -10.29
CA THR A 348 -3.27 -41.07 -9.45
C THR A 348 -3.63 -39.58 -9.58
N PRO A 349 -4.90 -39.24 -9.84
CA PRO A 349 -5.34 -37.85 -9.86
C PRO A 349 -5.21 -37.23 -8.46
N LEU A 350 -4.63 -36.04 -8.39
CA LEU A 350 -4.45 -35.29 -7.16
C LEU A 350 -5.73 -34.53 -6.81
N VAL A 351 -6.33 -34.88 -5.69
CA VAL A 351 -7.54 -34.21 -5.19
C VAL A 351 -7.17 -33.01 -4.34
N LEU A 352 -7.63 -31.81 -4.72
CA LEU A 352 -7.52 -30.59 -3.93
C LEU A 352 -8.92 -30.18 -3.43
N PRO A 353 -9.36 -30.72 -2.28
CA PRO A 353 -10.76 -30.67 -1.88
C PRO A 353 -11.27 -29.26 -1.52
N ASN A 354 -10.36 -28.34 -1.18
CA ASN A 354 -10.70 -27.00 -0.72
C ASN A 354 -10.40 -25.89 -1.74
N LEU A 355 -9.86 -26.25 -2.92
CA LEU A 355 -9.42 -25.25 -3.90
C LEU A 355 -10.64 -24.58 -4.54
N LYS A 356 -10.81 -23.29 -4.26
CA LYS A 356 -11.92 -22.47 -4.76
C LYS A 356 -11.53 -21.65 -5.97
N ARG A 357 -10.28 -21.18 -6.03
CA ARG A 357 -9.77 -20.33 -7.12
C ARG A 357 -8.51 -20.93 -7.75
N LEU A 358 -8.54 -21.09 -9.06
CA LEU A 358 -7.37 -21.47 -9.86
C LEU A 358 -7.15 -20.43 -10.97
N LEU A 359 -6.02 -19.74 -10.90
CA LEU A 359 -5.60 -18.72 -11.85
C LEU A 359 -4.34 -19.20 -12.57
N MET A 360 -4.38 -19.27 -13.90
CA MET A 360 -3.27 -19.67 -14.77
C MET A 360 -3.02 -18.56 -15.77
N ASN A 361 -2.28 -17.55 -15.34
CA ASN A 361 -2.04 -16.35 -16.14
C ASN A 361 -1.12 -16.68 -17.32
N PRO A 362 -1.52 -16.31 -18.54
CA PRO A 362 -0.84 -16.72 -19.75
C PRO A 362 0.48 -15.97 -19.89
N ASP A 363 1.50 -16.66 -20.39
CA ASP A 363 2.71 -16.06 -20.92
C ASP A 363 2.62 -15.96 -22.46
N THR A 364 3.50 -15.14 -23.03
CA THR A 364 3.86 -15.05 -24.44
C THR A 364 4.51 -16.33 -25.02
N HIS A 365 4.87 -17.31 -24.19
CA HIS A 365 5.58 -18.53 -24.61
C HIS A 365 4.66 -19.78 -24.73
N PHE A 366 4.74 -20.46 -25.90
CA PHE A 366 3.97 -21.67 -26.22
C PHE A 366 4.12 -22.83 -25.22
N SER A 367 5.28 -22.97 -24.55
CA SER A 367 5.51 -24.08 -23.61
C SER A 367 4.59 -24.04 -22.38
N PHE A 368 4.09 -22.87 -22.01
CA PHE A 368 3.18 -22.70 -20.87
C PHE A 368 1.85 -23.44 -21.07
N GLN A 369 1.30 -23.41 -22.29
CA GLN A 369 -0.03 -23.98 -22.59
C GLN A 369 -0.06 -25.50 -22.41
N ALA A 370 0.95 -26.20 -22.92
CA ALA A 370 1.05 -27.66 -22.80
C ALA A 370 1.22 -28.11 -21.34
N ASN A 371 2.01 -27.36 -20.56
CA ASN A 371 2.24 -27.65 -19.15
C ASN A 371 0.99 -27.38 -18.31
N ALA A 372 0.27 -26.30 -18.61
CA ALA A 372 -0.99 -25.97 -17.95
C ALA A 372 -2.05 -27.05 -18.18
N ALA A 373 -2.20 -27.51 -19.43
CA ALA A 373 -3.12 -28.60 -19.78
C ALA A 373 -2.75 -29.90 -19.03
N THR A 374 -1.47 -30.29 -19.07
CA THR A 374 -0.97 -31.48 -18.37
C THR A 374 -1.23 -31.42 -16.87
N LEU A 375 -1.04 -30.25 -16.24
CA LEU A 375 -1.34 -30.08 -14.83
C LEU A 375 -2.84 -30.24 -14.56
N LEU A 376 -3.71 -29.62 -15.35
CA LEU A 376 -5.16 -29.74 -15.15
C LEU A 376 -5.66 -31.18 -15.28
N ASP A 377 -5.10 -31.97 -16.21
CA ASP A 377 -5.45 -33.38 -16.38
C ASP A 377 -5.10 -34.22 -15.13
N THR A 378 -4.18 -33.75 -14.29
CA THR A 378 -3.79 -34.41 -13.04
C THR A 378 -4.60 -33.96 -11.81
N LEU A 379 -5.44 -32.92 -11.92
CA LEU A 379 -6.12 -32.31 -10.77
C LEU A 379 -7.60 -32.68 -10.70
N VAL A 380 -8.08 -32.98 -9.49
CA VAL A 380 -9.51 -33.13 -9.17
C VAL A 380 -9.89 -32.04 -8.18
N LEU A 381 -10.78 -31.14 -8.63
CA LEU A 381 -11.06 -29.86 -7.96
C LEU A 381 -12.56 -29.73 -7.57
N PRO A 382 -13.05 -30.49 -6.57
CA PRO A 382 -14.49 -30.59 -6.28
C PRO A 382 -15.11 -29.31 -5.72
N ALA A 383 -14.31 -28.39 -5.16
CA ALA A 383 -14.79 -27.12 -4.57
C ALA A 383 -14.51 -25.88 -5.44
N LEU A 384 -14.11 -26.09 -6.71
CA LEU A 384 -13.69 -25.00 -7.59
C LEU A 384 -14.86 -24.08 -7.94
N LYS A 385 -14.67 -22.78 -7.70
CA LYS A 385 -15.65 -21.73 -8.00
C LYS A 385 -15.20 -20.83 -9.14
N GLU A 386 -13.89 -20.58 -9.24
CA GLU A 386 -13.31 -19.70 -10.24
C GLU A 386 -12.12 -20.37 -10.91
N LEU A 387 -12.18 -20.49 -12.24
CA LEU A 387 -11.09 -20.93 -13.09
C LEU A 387 -10.78 -19.85 -14.12
N ASN A 388 -9.57 -19.29 -14.08
CA ASN A 388 -9.09 -18.35 -15.09
C ASN A 388 -7.86 -18.93 -15.79
N ALA A 389 -8.05 -19.56 -16.94
CA ALA A 389 -6.98 -20.18 -17.72
C ALA A 389 -7.04 -19.73 -19.19
N PRO A 390 -6.80 -18.45 -19.48
CA PRO A 390 -6.91 -17.89 -20.83
C PRO A 390 -5.88 -18.50 -21.80
N CYS A 391 -4.80 -19.09 -21.28
CA CYS A 391 -3.84 -19.88 -22.04
C CYS A 391 -4.45 -21.10 -22.76
N LEU A 392 -5.59 -21.62 -22.30
CA LEU A 392 -6.25 -22.81 -22.85
C LEU A 392 -7.33 -22.48 -23.89
N CYS A 393 -7.74 -21.22 -24.01
CA CYS A 393 -8.77 -20.77 -24.95
C CYS A 393 -8.38 -20.94 -26.44
N ILE A 394 -7.11 -21.25 -26.74
CA ILE A 394 -6.61 -21.50 -28.09
C ILE A 394 -6.83 -22.98 -28.52
N CYS A 395 -7.09 -23.90 -27.59
CA CYS A 395 -7.46 -25.29 -27.88
C CYS A 395 -8.93 -25.56 -27.53
N LYS A 396 -9.84 -25.32 -28.49
CA LYS A 396 -11.30 -25.54 -28.33
C LYS A 396 -11.71 -26.96 -27.90
N SER A 397 -10.83 -27.96 -28.03
CA SER A 397 -11.09 -29.36 -27.65
C SER A 397 -10.93 -29.65 -26.14
N TYR A 398 -10.15 -28.87 -25.39
CA TYR A 398 -9.89 -29.14 -23.95
C TYR A 398 -11.03 -28.66 -23.03
N PHE A 399 -11.72 -27.57 -23.40
CA PHE A 399 -12.83 -27.05 -22.60
C PHE A 399 -13.97 -28.05 -22.45
N PHE A 400 -14.23 -28.90 -23.45
CA PHE A 400 -15.31 -29.89 -23.39
C PHE A 400 -15.00 -31.12 -22.52
N GLY A 401 -13.72 -31.42 -22.24
CA GLY A 401 -13.31 -32.56 -21.40
C GLY A 401 -13.29 -32.27 -19.90
N ILE A 402 -13.03 -31.02 -19.51
CA ILE A 402 -12.98 -30.58 -18.09
C ILE A 402 -14.38 -30.20 -17.57
N LEU A 403 -15.29 -29.80 -18.47
CA LEU A 403 -16.66 -29.38 -18.17
C LEU A 403 -17.67 -30.43 -17.65
N PRO A 404 -17.46 -31.77 -17.68
CA PRO A 404 -18.46 -32.68 -17.11
C PRO A 404 -18.65 -32.51 -15.59
N SER A 405 -17.64 -31.98 -14.88
CA SER A 405 -17.70 -31.79 -13.42
C SER A 405 -18.26 -30.43 -12.98
N LEU A 406 -18.38 -29.45 -13.88
CA LEU A 406 -19.03 -28.15 -13.63
C LEU A 406 -20.52 -28.14 -14.01
N ARG A 407 -21.05 -29.25 -14.54
CA ARG A 407 -22.49 -29.48 -14.75
C ARG A 407 -23.08 -30.34 -13.63
N ALA A 408 -22.97 -29.91 -12.38
CA ALA A 408 -23.85 -30.34 -11.29
C ALA A 408 -23.52 -29.60 -9.98
N SER A 409 -23.83 -28.31 -9.88
CA SER A 409 -24.43 -27.69 -8.67
C SER A 409 -24.82 -26.24 -8.93
#